data_AF-A0A2C6CYS9-F1
#
_entry.id   AF-A0A2C6CYS9-F1
#
_cell.length_a   1.000
_cell.length_b   1.000
_cell.length_c   1.000
_cell.angle_alpha   90.00
_cell.angle_beta   90.00
_cell.angle_gamma   90.00
#
_symmetry.space_group_name_H-M   'P 1'
#
loop_
_entity.id
_entity.type
_entity.pdbx_description
1 polymer ?
#
loop_
_entity_poly.entity_id
_entity_poly.type
_entity_poly.pdbx_seq_one_letter_code
_entity_poly.pdbx_strand_id
1 'polypeptide(L)'
;MNPAPDSLADHEKIEILEEWLTEVERQDDPVRIIHGNMYLANSYYRMSDFETSMRYLIAAEGLAEETENILLLGRIWHKIGAIQIFLENHDEAITSYRTASDFHLAARDSQYMGITYEQLGTDGGTIAKELINSWLGKVCWVVCQKGL
;
A
#
# COMPACT_ATOMS: atom_id res chain seq x y z
N MET A 1 -5.85 8.91 12.40
CA MET A 1 -6.15 7.87 13.41
C MET A 1 -7.26 7.03 12.83
N ASN A 2 -7.16 5.70 12.84
CA ASN A 2 -8.23 4.82 12.36
C ASN A 2 -9.45 4.99 13.29
N PRO A 3 -10.62 5.42 12.80
CA PRO A 3 -11.80 5.63 13.64
C PRO A 3 -12.44 4.32 14.09
N ALA A 4 -12.14 3.19 13.42
CA ALA A 4 -12.73 1.89 13.71
C ALA A 4 -11.73 0.99 14.47
N PRO A 5 -12.05 0.55 15.71
CA PRO A 5 -11.19 -0.35 16.47
C PRO A 5 -10.91 -1.68 15.76
N ASP A 6 -9.69 -2.18 15.88
CA ASP A 6 -9.30 -3.46 15.26
C ASP A 6 -10.07 -4.67 15.80
N SER A 7 -10.65 -4.57 17.00
CA SER A 7 -11.45 -5.61 17.65
C SER A 7 -12.84 -5.81 17.04
N LEU A 8 -13.33 -4.88 16.21
CA LEU A 8 -14.65 -4.99 15.58
C LEU A 8 -14.65 -5.95 14.39
N ALA A 9 -15.82 -6.51 14.10
CA ALA A 9 -16.02 -7.28 12.87
C ALA A 9 -15.96 -6.36 11.64
N ASP A 10 -15.60 -6.90 10.47
CA ASP A 10 -15.37 -6.08 9.27
C ASP A 10 -16.62 -5.33 8.78
N HIS A 11 -17.81 -5.92 8.94
CA HIS A 11 -19.07 -5.24 8.60
C HIS A 11 -19.32 -4.02 9.50
N GLU A 12 -19.09 -4.14 10.81
CA GLU A 12 -19.22 -3.01 11.76
C GLU A 12 -18.16 -1.93 11.47
N LYS A 13 -16.94 -2.33 11.10
CA LYS A 13 -15.87 -1.39 10.71
C LYS A 13 -16.26 -0.59 9.48
N ILE A 14 -16.86 -1.23 8.48
CA ILE A 14 -17.27 -0.56 7.24
C ILE A 14 -18.28 0.55 7.53
N GLU A 15 -19.32 0.26 8.32
CA GLU A 15 -20.33 1.27 8.68
C GLU A 15 -19.70 2.52 9.33
N ILE A 16 -18.80 2.31 10.30
CA ILE A 16 -18.08 3.41 10.97
C ILE A 16 -17.17 4.17 10.00
N LEU A 17 -16.48 3.45 9.11
CA LEU A 17 -15.54 4.03 8.16
C LEU A 17 -16.25 4.83 7.06
N GLU A 18 -17.42 4.42 6.60
CA GLU A 18 -18.22 5.15 5.61
C GLU A 18 -18.77 6.46 6.17
N GLU A 19 -19.30 6.43 7.41
CA GLU A 19 -19.75 7.64 8.10
C GLU A 19 -18.58 8.61 8.31
N TRP A 20 -17.45 8.09 8.79
CA TRP A 20 -16.25 8.89 8.99
C TRP A 20 -15.68 9.45 7.68
N LEU A 21 -15.68 8.66 6.59
CA LEU A 21 -15.21 9.10 5.29
C LEU A 21 -16.05 10.28 4.77
N THR A 22 -17.37 10.20 4.92
CA THR A 22 -18.30 11.28 4.56
C THR A 22 -17.96 12.58 5.32
N GLU A 23 -17.64 12.49 6.61
CA GLU A 23 -17.28 13.66 7.40
C GLU A 23 -15.93 14.25 7.01
N VAL A 24 -14.91 13.43 6.74
CA VAL A 24 -13.59 13.96 6.31
C VAL A 24 -13.62 14.54 4.91
N GLU A 25 -14.48 14.04 4.02
CA GLU A 25 -14.73 14.63 2.70
C GLU A 25 -15.32 16.05 2.83
N ARG A 26 -16.20 16.29 3.81
CA ARG A 26 -16.73 17.64 4.09
C ARG A 26 -15.66 18.60 4.61
N GLN A 27 -14.60 18.07 5.21
CA GLN A 27 -13.49 18.86 5.75
C GLN A 27 -12.38 19.12 4.72
N ASP A 28 -12.46 18.51 3.54
CA ASP A 28 -11.45 18.63 2.46
C ASP A 28 -10.03 18.31 2.95
N ASP A 29 -9.89 17.26 3.77
CA ASP A 29 -8.60 16.74 4.24
C ASP A 29 -8.18 15.53 3.38
N PRO A 30 -7.41 15.74 2.28
CA PRO A 30 -7.13 14.69 1.31
C PRO A 30 -6.35 13.52 1.92
N VAL A 31 -5.46 13.80 2.88
CA VAL A 31 -4.68 12.74 3.55
C VAL A 31 -5.60 11.82 4.36
N ARG A 32 -6.60 12.38 5.05
CA ARG A 32 -7.60 11.56 5.77
C ARG A 32 -8.51 10.82 4.82
N ILE A 33 -8.91 11.42 3.70
CA ILE A 33 -9.72 10.77 2.66
C ILE A 33 -8.96 9.56 2.09
N ILE A 34 -7.68 9.72 1.74
CA ILE A 34 -6.82 8.60 1.27
C ILE A 34 -6.80 7.48 2.33
N HIS A 35 -6.57 7.83 3.60
CA HIS A 35 -6.56 6.84 4.68
C HIS A 35 -7.91 6.12 4.84
N GLY A 36 -9.03 6.82 4.73
CA GLY A 36 -10.36 6.22 4.81
C GLY A 36 -10.62 5.20 3.72
N ASN A 37 -10.30 5.59 2.49
CA ASN A 37 -10.34 4.68 1.34
C ASN A 37 -9.44 3.45 1.58
N MET A 38 -8.21 3.63 2.06
CA MET A 38 -7.32 2.50 2.39
C MET A 38 -7.85 1.61 3.52
N TYR A 39 -8.56 2.16 4.51
CA TYR A 39 -9.16 1.39 5.60
C TYR A 39 -10.36 0.57 5.11
N LEU A 40 -11.24 1.17 4.31
CA LEU A 40 -12.36 0.47 3.67
C LEU A 40 -11.84 -0.64 2.78
N ALA A 41 -10.87 -0.34 1.92
CA ALA A 41 -10.21 -1.35 1.08
C ALA A 41 -9.71 -2.55 1.90
N ASN A 42 -9.08 -2.29 3.05
CA ASN A 42 -8.55 -3.34 3.92
C ASN A 42 -9.66 -4.19 4.57
N SER A 43 -10.81 -3.61 4.91
CA SER A 43 -11.98 -4.35 5.43
C SER A 43 -12.61 -5.22 4.34
N TYR A 44 -12.84 -4.67 3.14
CA TYR A 44 -13.34 -5.46 2.01
C TYR A 44 -12.39 -6.57 1.58
N TYR A 45 -11.08 -6.31 1.61
CA TYR A 45 -10.05 -7.33 1.38
C TYR A 45 -10.17 -8.50 2.36
N ARG A 46 -10.32 -8.23 3.67
CA ARG A 46 -10.51 -9.30 4.68
C ARG A 46 -11.80 -10.09 4.47
N MET A 47 -12.82 -9.46 3.90
CA MET A 47 -14.07 -10.10 3.50
C MET A 47 -13.97 -10.82 2.15
N SER A 48 -12.80 -10.83 1.51
CA SER A 48 -12.57 -11.37 0.15
C SER A 48 -13.39 -10.67 -0.95
N ASP A 49 -13.92 -9.47 -0.69
CA ASP A 49 -14.52 -8.62 -1.70
C ASP A 49 -13.41 -7.77 -2.36
N PHE A 50 -12.66 -8.43 -3.24
CA PHE A 50 -11.51 -7.82 -3.91
C PHE A 50 -11.91 -6.74 -4.91
N GLU A 51 -13.10 -6.85 -5.52
CA GLU A 51 -13.61 -5.84 -6.44
C GLU A 51 -13.85 -4.51 -5.71
N THR A 52 -14.61 -4.54 -4.61
CA THR A 52 -14.86 -3.35 -3.82
C THR A 52 -13.59 -2.83 -3.17
N SER A 53 -12.71 -3.73 -2.71
CA SER A 53 -11.40 -3.35 -2.17
C SER A 53 -10.56 -2.56 -3.18
N MET A 54 -10.47 -3.05 -4.42
CA MET A 54 -9.76 -2.36 -5.52
C MET A 54 -10.37 -1.00 -5.84
N ARG A 55 -11.70 -0.87 -5.85
CA ARG A 55 -12.36 0.43 -6.09
C ARG A 55 -11.92 1.49 -5.09
N TYR A 56 -11.85 1.15 -3.81
CA TYR A 56 -11.36 2.07 -2.78
C TYR A 56 -9.86 2.35 -2.91
N LEU A 57 -9.04 1.36 -3.30
CA LEU A 57 -7.61 1.61 -3.54
C LEU A 57 -7.36 2.53 -4.74
N ILE A 58 -8.14 2.42 -5.81
CA ILE A 58 -8.05 3.31 -6.98
C ILE A 58 -8.44 4.75 -6.60
N ALA A 59 -9.48 4.92 -5.79
CA ALA A 59 -9.85 6.24 -5.27
C ALA A 59 -8.75 6.84 -4.38
N ALA A 60 -8.15 6.02 -3.51
CA ALA A 60 -7.00 6.42 -2.69
C ALA A 60 -5.78 6.79 -3.54
N GLU A 61 -5.52 6.03 -4.60
CA GLU A 61 -4.40 6.25 -5.52
C GLU A 61 -4.53 7.60 -6.21
N GLY A 62 -5.66 7.86 -6.88
CA GLY A 62 -5.86 9.11 -7.62
C GLY A 62 -5.66 10.35 -6.75
N LEU A 63 -6.20 10.33 -5.53
CA LEU A 63 -6.02 11.44 -4.59
C LEU A 63 -4.58 11.54 -4.04
N ALA A 64 -3.90 10.40 -3.86
CA ALA A 64 -2.49 10.39 -3.48
C ALA A 64 -1.58 10.90 -4.61
N GLU A 65 -1.92 10.66 -5.87
CA GLU A 65 -1.24 11.24 -7.03
C GLU A 65 -1.46 12.76 -7.09
N GLU A 66 -2.71 13.21 -6.96
CA GLU A 66 -3.07 14.63 -6.98
C GLU A 66 -2.38 15.44 -5.87
N THR A 67 -2.18 14.82 -4.71
CA THR A 67 -1.50 15.44 -3.56
C THR A 67 -0.01 15.15 -3.49
N GLU A 68 0.56 14.49 -4.51
CA GLU A 68 1.95 14.07 -4.58
C GLU A 68 2.43 13.29 -3.33
N ASN A 69 1.53 12.54 -2.71
CA ASN A 69 1.81 11.81 -1.48
C ASN A 69 2.49 10.47 -1.73
N ILE A 70 3.77 10.53 -2.09
CA ILE A 70 4.61 9.38 -2.44
C ILE A 70 4.64 8.28 -1.38
N LEU A 71 4.50 8.63 -0.10
CA LEU A 71 4.50 7.67 1.00
C LEU A 71 3.22 6.82 0.96
N LEU A 72 2.07 7.46 0.74
CA LEU A 72 0.80 6.76 0.63
C LEU A 72 0.69 5.97 -0.67
N LEU A 73 1.23 6.49 -1.79
CA LEU A 73 1.31 5.74 -3.05
C LEU A 73 1.99 4.39 -2.88
N GLY A 74 3.14 4.33 -2.20
CA GLY A 74 3.82 3.06 -1.94
C GLY A 74 2.93 2.07 -1.17
N ARG A 75 2.21 2.55 -0.15
CA ARG A 75 1.33 1.70 0.67
C ARG A 75 0.10 1.22 -0.08
N ILE A 76 -0.45 2.05 -0.99
CA ILE A 76 -1.58 1.71 -1.84
C ILE A 76 -1.16 0.62 -2.83
N TRP A 77 -0.04 0.82 -3.53
CA TRP A 77 0.50 -0.15 -4.48
C TRP A 77 0.86 -1.49 -3.82
N HIS A 78 1.34 -1.47 -2.57
CA HIS A 78 1.56 -2.69 -1.80
C HIS A 78 0.25 -3.47 -1.59
N LYS A 79 -0.85 -2.77 -1.26
CA LYS A 79 -2.16 -3.41 -1.06
C LYS A 79 -2.73 -3.95 -2.37
N ILE A 80 -2.55 -3.23 -3.48
CA ILE A 80 -2.91 -3.72 -4.81
C ILE A 80 -2.15 -5.02 -5.11
N GLY A 81 -0.84 -5.06 -4.85
CA GLY A 81 -0.03 -6.28 -5.01
C GLY A 81 -0.59 -7.46 -4.21
N ALA A 82 -0.95 -7.22 -2.95
CA ALA A 82 -1.57 -8.26 -2.12
C ALA A 82 -2.87 -8.80 -2.72
N ILE A 83 -3.76 -7.92 -3.21
CA ILE A 83 -4.99 -8.37 -3.88
C ILE A 83 -4.68 -9.21 -5.12
N GLN A 84 -3.71 -8.80 -5.94
CA GLN A 84 -3.35 -9.55 -7.16
C GLN A 84 -2.84 -10.96 -6.85
N ILE A 85 -2.16 -11.17 -5.73
CA ILE A 85 -1.79 -12.51 -5.26
C ILE A 85 -3.01 -13.38 -4.97
N PHE A 86 -4.02 -12.83 -4.28
CA PHE A 86 -5.27 -13.55 -4.03
C PHE A 86 -6.08 -13.84 -5.30
N LEU A 87 -5.89 -13.03 -6.34
CA LEU A 87 -6.49 -13.24 -7.66
C LEU A 87 -5.65 -14.16 -8.57
N GLU A 88 -4.53 -14.71 -8.08
CA GLU A 88 -3.58 -15.54 -8.83
C GLU A 88 -2.93 -14.83 -10.04
N ASN A 89 -3.00 -13.50 -10.07
CA ASN A 89 -2.41 -12.63 -11.08
C ASN A 89 -0.96 -12.30 -10.69
N HIS A 90 -0.09 -13.30 -10.77
CA HIS A 90 1.27 -13.20 -10.22
C HIS A 90 2.11 -12.11 -10.89
N ASP A 91 2.01 -11.92 -12.21
CA ASP A 91 2.78 -10.91 -12.94
C ASP A 91 2.35 -9.48 -12.56
N GLU A 92 1.05 -9.26 -12.38
CA GLU A 92 0.46 -8.01 -11.91
C GLU A 92 0.84 -7.74 -10.45
N ALA A 93 0.88 -8.77 -9.60
CA ALA A 93 1.32 -8.65 -8.22
C ALA A 93 2.79 -8.22 -8.13
N ILE A 94 3.67 -8.86 -8.91
CA ILE A 94 5.09 -8.50 -9.01
C ILE A 94 5.26 -7.06 -9.46
N THR A 95 4.50 -6.65 -10.48
CA THR A 95 4.53 -5.27 -10.99
C THR A 95 4.10 -4.29 -9.90
N SER A 96 3.00 -4.59 -9.20
CA SER A 96 2.46 -3.75 -8.13
C SER A 96 3.43 -3.60 -6.97
N TYR A 97 4.06 -4.69 -6.52
CA TYR A 97 5.04 -4.65 -5.45
C TYR A 97 6.35 -3.95 -5.85
N ARG A 98 6.77 -4.03 -7.13
CA ARG A 98 7.89 -3.24 -7.64
C ARG A 98 7.58 -1.75 -7.59
N THR A 99 6.40 -1.35 -8.07
CA THR A 99 5.93 0.03 -7.99
C THR A 99 5.88 0.52 -6.54
N ALA A 100 5.34 -0.29 -5.62
CA ALA A 100 5.35 0.00 -4.19
C ALA A 100 6.77 0.21 -3.65
N SER A 101 7.71 -0.67 -4.01
CA SER A 101 9.11 -0.58 -3.58
C SER A 101 9.78 0.71 -4.05
N ASP A 102 9.55 1.12 -5.30
CA ASP A 102 10.11 2.37 -5.83
C ASP A 102 9.55 3.60 -5.10
N PHE A 103 8.25 3.63 -4.80
CA PHE A 103 7.65 4.69 -3.98
C PHE A 103 8.18 4.68 -2.55
N HIS A 104 8.29 3.52 -1.90
CA HIS A 104 8.83 3.44 -0.54
C HIS A 104 10.30 3.85 -0.48
N LEU A 105 11.10 3.54 -1.51
CA LEU A 105 12.47 4.00 -1.63
C LEU A 105 12.52 5.53 -1.76
N ALA A 106 11.68 6.12 -2.61
CA ALA A 106 11.59 7.57 -2.77
C ALA A 106 11.15 8.27 -1.47
N ALA A 107 10.17 7.68 -0.76
CA ALA A 107 9.64 8.17 0.51
C ALA A 107 10.56 7.91 1.72
N ARG A 108 11.59 7.07 1.55
CA ARG A 108 12.45 6.55 2.64
C ARG A 108 11.65 5.80 3.72
N ASP A 109 10.56 5.14 3.35
CA ASP A 109 9.73 4.33 4.26
C ASP A 109 10.36 2.93 4.44
N SER A 110 11.44 2.86 5.22
CA SER A 110 12.20 1.62 5.42
C SER A 110 11.38 0.48 6.02
N GLN A 111 10.33 0.79 6.79
CA GLN A 111 9.43 -0.20 7.37
C GLN A 111 8.64 -0.91 6.28
N TYR A 112 7.95 -0.16 5.43
CA TYR A 112 7.15 -0.76 4.35
C TYR A 112 8.00 -1.34 3.22
N MET A 113 9.24 -0.87 3.03
CA MET A 113 10.19 -1.56 2.16
C MET A 113 10.42 -3.00 2.61
N GLY A 114 10.68 -3.24 3.90
CA GLY A 114 10.89 -4.58 4.43
C GLY A 114 9.69 -5.49 4.21
N ILE A 115 8.48 -5.00 4.52
CA ILE A 115 7.22 -5.74 4.33
C ILE A 115 7.00 -6.08 2.85
N THR A 116 7.25 -5.13 1.95
CA THR A 116 7.09 -5.34 0.50
C THR A 116 8.08 -6.37 -0.04
N TYR A 117 9.32 -6.36 0.44
CA TYR A 117 10.30 -7.37 0.05
C TYR A 117 10.00 -8.77 0.58
N GLU A 118 9.38 -8.89 1.76
CA GLU A 118 8.93 -10.17 2.31
C GLU A 118 7.86 -10.82 1.42
N GLN A 119 6.89 -10.03 0.92
CA GLN A 119 5.85 -10.53 0.01
C GLN A 119 6.44 -10.99 -1.33
N LEU A 120 7.29 -10.16 -1.94
CA LEU A 120 8.05 -10.55 -3.14
C LEU A 120 8.94 -11.79 -2.91
N GLY A 121 9.46 -11.94 -1.68
CA GLY A 121 10.14 -13.11 -1.11
C GLY A 121 9.39 -14.42 -1.30
N THR A 122 8.11 -14.35 -0.98
CA THR A 122 7.23 -15.51 -0.82
C THR A 122 6.62 -15.92 -2.16
N ASP A 123 6.24 -14.94 -2.98
CA ASP A 123 5.57 -15.20 -4.28
C ASP A 123 6.54 -15.47 -5.42
N GLY A 124 7.78 -14.97 -5.30
CA GLY A 124 8.81 -15.12 -6.31
C GLY A 124 10.16 -15.29 -5.66
N GLY A 125 10.48 -16.50 -5.17
CA GLY A 125 11.80 -16.82 -4.57
C GLY A 125 13.02 -16.46 -5.45
N THR A 126 12.81 -16.17 -6.74
CA THR A 126 13.80 -15.62 -7.69
C THR A 126 13.80 -14.08 -7.74
N ILE A 127 12.62 -13.43 -7.69
CA ILE A 127 12.45 -11.97 -7.81
C ILE A 127 12.90 -11.24 -6.53
N ALA A 128 12.65 -11.85 -5.38
CA ALA A 128 13.14 -11.35 -4.11
C ALA A 128 14.67 -11.22 -4.07
N LYS A 129 15.40 -12.18 -4.65
CA LYS A 129 16.86 -12.14 -4.74
C LYS A 129 17.32 -10.99 -5.62
N GLU A 130 16.70 -10.76 -6.77
CA GLU A 130 17.04 -9.65 -7.66
C GLU A 130 16.77 -8.29 -7.03
N LEU A 131 15.66 -8.16 -6.30
CA LEU A 131 15.26 -6.91 -5.64
C LEU A 131 16.07 -6.64 -4.36
N ILE A 132 16.39 -7.66 -3.57
CA ILE A 132 17.34 -7.54 -2.45
C ILE A 132 18.73 -7.16 -2.97
N ASN A 133 19.19 -7.76 -4.07
CA ASN A 133 20.47 -7.38 -4.68
C ASN A 133 20.45 -5.96 -5.26
N SER A 134 19.34 -5.53 -5.85
CA SER A 134 19.12 -4.14 -6.29
C SER A 134 19.09 -3.17 -5.10
N TRP A 135 18.44 -3.54 -4.01
CA TRP A 135 18.40 -2.76 -2.77
C TRP A 135 19.78 -2.65 -2.13
N LEU A 136 20.49 -3.77 -1.94
CA LEU A 136 21.87 -3.78 -1.46
C LEU A 136 22.78 -2.97 -2.39
N GLY A 137 22.61 -3.09 -3.71
CA GLY A 137 23.36 -2.32 -4.70
C GLY A 137 23.11 -0.81 -4.59
N LYS A 138 21.84 -0.39 -4.52
CA LYS A 138 21.44 1.02 -4.39
C LYS A 138 21.81 1.60 -3.03
N VAL A 139 21.62 0.87 -1.94
CA VAL A 139 22.01 1.28 -0.58
C VAL A 139 23.53 1.39 -0.47
N CYS A 140 24.29 0.42 -0.99
CA CYS A 140 25.75 0.46 -1.00
C CYS A 140 26.27 1.65 -1.83
N TRP A 141 25.62 1.96 -2.95
CA TRP A 141 25.96 3.12 -3.79
C TRP A 141 25.67 4.45 -3.08
N VAL A 142 24.51 4.59 -2.42
CA VAL A 142 24.15 5.79 -1.65
C VAL A 142 25.07 5.99 -0.44
N VAL A 143 25.47 4.90 0.24
CA VAL A 143 26.45 4.95 1.35
C VAL A 143 27.84 5.33 0.83
N CYS A 144 28.27 4.78 -0.32
CA CYS A 144 29.56 5.14 -0.94
C CYS A 144 29.60 6.59 -1.43
N GLN A 145 28.51 7.14 -1.98
CA GLN A 145 28.45 8.54 -2.40
C GLN A 145 28.46 9.54 -1.24
N LYS A 146 28.08 9.10 -0.03
CA LYS A 146 28.01 9.97 1.16
C LYS A 146 29.24 9.94 2.06
N GLY A 147 30.31 9.24 1.68
CA GLY A 147 31.65 9.38 2.27
C GLY A 147 31.68 9.46 3.79
N LEU A 148 31.73 8.30 4.45
CA LEU A 148 32.48 8.18 5.70
C LEU A 148 33.96 7.93 5.37
#